data_AF-A0A1Y1Q5P7-F1
#
_entry.id   AF-A0A1Y1Q5P7-F1
#
_cell.length_a   1.000
_cell.length_b   1.000
_cell.length_c   1.000
_cell.angle_alpha   90.00
_cell.angle_beta   90.00
_cell.angle_gamma   90.00
#
_symmetry.space_group_name_H-M   'P 1'
#
loop_
_entity.id
_entity.type
_entity.pdbx_description
1 polymer ?
#
loop_
_entity_poly.entity_id
_entity_poly.type
_entity_poly.pdbx_seq_one_letter_code
_entity_poly.pdbx_strand_id
1 'polypeptide(L)'
;MIESRNPFLISTQQSRKLIMAIQTPPTTAQELETSLNEIVKKADQIDAIFVYDLKNSFVLHKSTHVKDRQLFETLFGDKATAMASFGNLRNVGEAVNKFAKEAGRGELNYSVFQLKEGLLLMYFDTLGRIPIAIGFISAGQVGLGNLLFYSERHIDEIKGLLGKL
;
A
#
# COMPACT_ATOMS: atom_id res chain seq x y z
N MET A 1 29.29 -13.10 -62.16
CA MET A 1 27.88 -13.52 -62.33
C MET A 1 27.48 -14.22 -61.05
N ILE A 2 26.39 -13.75 -60.44
CA ILE A 2 25.92 -14.07 -59.09
C ILE A 2 25.10 -15.35 -59.15
N GLU A 3 25.33 -16.31 -58.24
CA GLU A 3 24.26 -17.18 -57.77
C GLU A 3 24.17 -17.11 -56.25
N SER A 4 23.06 -16.52 -55.85
CA SER A 4 22.56 -16.24 -54.52
C SER A 4 22.19 -17.52 -53.77
N ARG A 5 22.90 -17.83 -52.68
CA ARG A 5 22.37 -18.72 -51.64
C ARG A 5 21.43 -17.91 -50.76
N ASN A 6 20.14 -18.22 -50.93
CA ASN A 6 19.00 -17.67 -50.21
C ASN A 6 19.10 -18.02 -48.71
N PRO A 7 19.27 -17.07 -47.78
CA PRO A 7 19.33 -17.36 -46.34
C PRO A 7 17.94 -17.43 -45.68
N PHE A 8 16.86 -17.34 -46.46
CA PHE A 8 15.50 -17.49 -45.96
C PHE A 8 15.13 -18.96 -45.80
N LEU A 9 15.54 -19.61 -44.70
CA LEU A 9 14.86 -20.82 -44.19
C LEU A 9 15.19 -21.22 -42.74
N ILE A 10 15.79 -20.35 -41.91
CA ILE A 10 16.06 -20.65 -40.49
C ILE A 10 15.53 -19.56 -39.52
N SER A 11 14.39 -18.91 -39.84
CA SER A 11 13.91 -17.76 -39.05
C SER A 11 12.58 -17.98 -38.29
N THR A 12 11.85 -19.08 -38.50
CA THR A 12 10.48 -19.19 -37.96
C THR A 12 10.32 -20.00 -36.67
N GLN A 13 11.25 -20.90 -36.31
CA GLN A 13 11.15 -21.65 -35.05
C GLN A 13 11.90 -21.01 -33.87
N GLN A 14 13.05 -20.38 -34.09
CA GLN A 14 13.79 -19.70 -33.02
C GLN A 14 13.12 -18.38 -32.60
N SER A 15 12.48 -17.66 -33.53
CA SER A 15 11.74 -16.43 -33.24
C SER A 15 10.48 -16.67 -32.38
N ARG A 16 9.89 -17.87 -32.41
CA ARG A 16 8.76 -18.23 -31.54
C ARG A 16 9.17 -18.54 -30.09
N LYS A 17 10.43 -18.93 -29.86
CA LYS A 17 10.97 -19.11 -28.50
C LYS A 17 11.43 -17.80 -27.85
N LEU A 18 11.61 -16.73 -28.63
CA LEU A 18 12.12 -15.44 -28.15
C LEU A 18 11.00 -14.43 -27.81
N ILE A 19 9.79 -14.60 -28.35
CA ILE A 19 8.65 -13.65 -28.16
C ILE A 19 7.78 -14.01 -26.94
N MET A 20 7.94 -15.21 -26.37
CA MET A 20 7.47 -15.47 -25.01
C MET A 20 8.53 -15.01 -24.02
N ALA A 21 8.80 -13.69 -23.99
CA ALA A 21 9.25 -13.08 -22.76
C ALA A 21 8.19 -13.43 -21.72
N ILE A 22 8.51 -14.43 -20.90
CA ILE A 22 7.71 -14.87 -19.77
C ILE A 22 7.57 -13.63 -18.90
N GLN A 23 6.48 -12.88 -19.06
CA GLN A 23 6.01 -12.01 -18.01
C GLN A 23 5.61 -12.96 -16.91
N THR A 24 6.52 -13.23 -15.99
CA THR A 24 6.20 -13.90 -14.74
C THR A 24 4.99 -13.14 -14.18
N PRO A 25 3.89 -13.84 -13.85
CA PRO A 25 2.75 -13.17 -13.24
C PRO A 25 3.25 -12.42 -11.98
N PRO A 26 2.70 -11.23 -11.70
CA PRO A 26 3.14 -10.45 -10.55
C PRO A 26 3.03 -11.28 -9.28
N THR A 27 4.00 -11.15 -8.38
CA THR A 27 3.85 -11.73 -7.05
C THR A 27 2.74 -10.99 -6.30
N THR A 28 2.09 -11.62 -5.32
CA THR A 28 1.09 -10.95 -4.47
C THR A 28 1.60 -9.63 -3.89
N ALA A 29 2.90 -9.54 -3.57
CA ALA A 29 3.52 -8.31 -3.07
C ALA A 29 3.58 -7.21 -4.14
N GLN A 30 3.85 -7.57 -5.40
CA GLN A 30 3.80 -6.64 -6.53
C GLN A 30 2.36 -6.22 -6.86
N GLU A 31 1.39 -7.12 -6.73
CA GLU A 31 -0.03 -6.81 -6.86
C GLU A 31 -0.47 -5.80 -5.80
N LEU A 32 -0.08 -6.02 -4.54
CA LEU A 32 -0.33 -5.08 -3.44
C LEU A 32 0.29 -3.72 -3.74
N GLU A 33 1.59 -3.65 -4.05
CA GLU A 33 2.24 -2.37 -4.38
C GLU A 33 1.54 -1.65 -5.55
N THR A 34 1.17 -2.40 -6.59
CA THR A 34 0.45 -1.86 -7.76
C THR A 34 -0.91 -1.29 -7.35
N SER A 35 -1.67 -2.02 -6.51
CA SER A 35 -2.96 -1.55 -5.99
C SER A 35 -2.79 -0.26 -5.16
N LEU A 36 -1.84 -0.23 -4.21
CA LEU A 36 -1.54 0.96 -3.41
C LEU A 36 -1.20 2.17 -4.30
N ASN A 37 -0.37 1.97 -5.31
CA ASN A 37 0.03 3.02 -6.25
C ASN A 37 -1.13 3.55 -7.09
N GLU A 38 -1.97 2.66 -7.60
CA GLU A 38 -3.13 3.05 -8.39
C GLU A 38 -4.16 3.81 -7.56
N ILE A 39 -4.33 3.47 -6.28
CA ILE A 39 -5.16 4.24 -5.36
C ILE A 39 -4.57 5.64 -5.18
N VAL A 40 -3.30 5.77 -4.79
CA VAL A 40 -2.66 7.08 -4.59
C VAL A 40 -2.74 7.91 -5.87
N LYS A 41 -2.49 7.32 -7.04
CA LYS A 41 -2.53 8.02 -8.33
C LYS A 41 -3.92 8.57 -8.67
N LYS A 42 -4.99 7.82 -8.39
CA LYS A 42 -6.38 8.18 -8.76
C LYS A 42 -7.09 9.02 -7.70
N ALA A 43 -6.79 8.80 -6.44
CA ALA A 43 -7.47 9.45 -5.33
C ALA A 43 -6.96 10.87 -5.16
N ASP A 44 -7.82 11.86 -5.33
CA ASP A 44 -7.48 13.21 -4.92
C ASP A 44 -7.31 13.23 -3.38
N GLN A 45 -6.29 13.93 -2.88
CA GLN A 45 -5.99 14.10 -1.45
C GLN A 45 -5.53 12.83 -0.69
N ILE A 46 -5.09 11.78 -1.40
CA ILE A 46 -4.25 10.72 -0.82
C ILE A 46 -2.85 10.86 -1.40
N ASP A 47 -1.88 11.11 -0.52
CA ASP A 47 -0.46 11.33 -0.88
C ASP A 47 0.40 10.09 -0.64
N ALA A 48 0.01 9.25 0.32
CA ALA A 48 0.69 8.00 0.60
C ALA A 48 -0.25 6.99 1.26
N ILE A 49 0.00 5.71 1.00
CA ILE A 49 -0.58 4.58 1.71
C ILE A 49 0.54 3.69 2.21
N PHE A 50 0.40 3.13 3.41
CA PHE A 50 1.37 2.21 3.97
C PHE A 50 0.72 1.13 4.82
N VAL A 51 1.44 0.03 4.98
CA VAL A 51 1.15 -1.06 5.91
C VAL A 51 2.32 -1.14 6.87
N TYR A 52 2.04 -1.09 8.16
CA TYR A 52 3.03 -0.99 9.22
C TYR A 52 2.89 -2.12 10.21
N ASP A 53 4.00 -2.76 10.55
CA ASP A 53 4.08 -3.73 11.64
C ASP A 53 4.16 -2.99 12.98
N LEU A 54 3.07 -3.00 13.73
CA LEU A 54 2.99 -2.30 15.02
C LEU A 54 3.81 -2.98 16.11
N LYS A 55 4.11 -4.27 15.97
CA LYS A 55 4.88 -5.02 16.97
C LYS A 55 6.38 -4.77 16.81
N ASN A 56 6.86 -4.81 15.58
CA ASN A 56 8.28 -4.71 15.26
C ASN A 56 8.69 -3.30 14.81
N SER A 57 7.74 -2.38 14.68
CA SER A 57 7.96 -0.96 14.40
C SER A 57 8.63 -0.67 13.05
N PHE A 58 8.15 -1.29 11.97
CA PHE A 58 8.65 -1.02 10.62
C PHE A 58 7.57 -1.09 9.54
N VAL A 59 7.83 -0.43 8.40
CA VAL A 59 6.92 -0.43 7.24
C VAL A 59 7.06 -1.75 6.48
N LEU A 60 5.96 -2.49 6.35
CA LEU A 60 5.88 -3.73 5.58
C LEU A 60 5.71 -3.45 4.09
N HIS A 61 4.75 -2.58 3.75
CA HIS A 61 4.41 -2.21 2.38
C HIS A 61 4.06 -0.73 2.31
N LYS A 62 4.22 -0.11 1.15
CA LYS A 62 3.87 1.28 0.91
C LYS A 62 3.62 1.56 -0.55
N SER A 63 2.83 2.59 -0.83
CA SER A 63 2.81 3.21 -2.15
C SER A 63 4.19 3.79 -2.48
N THR A 64 4.63 3.61 -3.71
CA THR A 64 5.84 4.17 -4.31
C THR A 64 5.54 5.31 -5.29
N HIS A 65 4.28 5.50 -5.68
CA HIS A 65 3.83 6.70 -6.39
C HIS A 65 3.95 7.93 -5.47
N VAL A 66 4.68 8.95 -5.93
CA VAL A 66 5.01 10.14 -5.12
C VAL A 66 4.21 11.34 -5.63
N LYS A 67 3.31 11.85 -4.79
CA LYS A 67 2.62 13.13 -5.03
C LYS A 67 3.30 14.29 -4.30
N ASP A 68 3.67 14.06 -3.04
CA ASP A 68 4.47 14.97 -2.24
C ASP A 68 5.82 14.32 -1.92
N ARG A 69 6.89 14.85 -2.52
CA ARG A 69 8.24 14.32 -2.33
C ARG A 69 8.77 14.56 -0.92
N GLN A 70 8.47 15.71 -0.32
CA GLN A 70 8.96 16.02 1.02
C GLN A 70 8.32 15.10 2.06
N LEU A 71 7.01 14.90 1.97
CA LEU A 71 6.29 13.96 2.80
C LEU A 71 6.82 12.53 2.61
N PHE A 72 7.00 12.10 1.36
CA PHE A 72 7.50 10.77 1.05
C PHE A 72 8.88 10.49 1.67
N GLU A 73 9.83 11.41 1.52
CA GLU A 73 11.16 11.27 2.13
C GLU A 73 11.09 11.29 3.67
N THR A 74 10.19 12.09 4.26
CA THR A 74 9.98 12.14 5.71
C THR A 74 9.42 10.82 6.26
N LEU A 75 8.53 10.17 5.51
CA LEU A 75 7.89 8.92 5.91
C LEU A 75 8.74 7.69 5.58
N PHE A 76 9.45 7.69 4.44
CA PHE A 76 9.99 6.46 3.85
C PHE A 76 11.43 6.58 3.35
N GLY A 77 12.07 7.75 3.46
CA GLY A 77 13.46 7.94 3.07
C GLY A 77 14.44 7.35 4.08
N ASP A 78 15.74 7.45 3.79
CA ASP A 78 16.82 6.85 4.59
C ASP A 78 16.89 7.36 6.05
N LYS A 79 16.25 8.50 6.32
CA LYS A 79 16.15 9.13 7.65
C LYS A 79 14.70 9.21 8.15
N ALA A 80 13.84 8.28 7.74
CA ALA A 80 12.43 8.24 8.10
C ALA A 80 12.17 8.07 9.61
N THR A 81 12.30 9.16 10.36
CA THR A 81 12.07 9.17 11.82
C THR A 81 10.58 9.20 12.18
N ALA A 82 9.72 9.71 11.29
CA ALA A 82 8.29 9.81 11.52
C ALA A 82 7.66 8.43 11.77
N MET A 83 8.03 7.44 10.96
CA MET A 83 7.49 6.08 11.06
C MET A 83 8.01 5.32 12.27
N ALA A 84 9.15 5.67 12.85
CA ALA A 84 9.65 5.00 14.06
C ALA A 84 8.71 5.18 15.27
N SER A 85 7.98 6.30 15.31
CA SER A 85 7.06 6.60 16.42
C SER A 85 5.74 5.83 16.36
N PHE A 86 5.40 5.22 15.22
CA PHE A 86 4.12 4.54 15.01
C PHE A 86 3.97 3.24 15.82
N GLY A 87 5.07 2.55 16.16
CA GLY A 87 5.03 1.36 17.01
C GLY A 87 4.39 1.59 18.38
N ASN A 88 4.37 2.84 18.86
CA ASN A 88 3.69 3.21 20.11
C ASN A 88 2.17 3.04 20.05
N LEU A 89 1.59 2.91 18.85
CA LEU A 89 0.15 2.74 18.64
C LEU A 89 -0.32 1.28 18.72
N ARG A 90 0.59 0.34 18.99
CA ARG A 90 0.31 -1.12 18.98
C ARG A 90 -0.89 -1.58 19.80
N ASN A 91 -1.23 -0.86 20.87
CA ASN A 91 -2.33 -1.22 21.76
C ASN A 91 -3.61 -0.41 21.49
N VAL A 92 -3.59 0.56 20.56
CA VAL A 92 -4.74 1.46 20.34
C VAL A 92 -5.94 0.69 19.82
N GLY A 93 -5.76 -0.13 18.77
CA GLY A 93 -6.84 -0.93 18.21
C GLY A 93 -7.49 -1.85 19.24
N GLU A 94 -6.68 -2.58 20.01
CA GLU A 94 -7.17 -3.47 21.07
C GLU A 94 -7.92 -2.70 22.18
N ALA A 95 -7.35 -1.60 22.67
CA ALA A 95 -7.94 -0.81 23.74
C ALA A 95 -9.30 -0.23 23.32
N VAL A 96 -9.40 0.29 22.09
CA VAL A 96 -10.65 0.85 21.58
C VAL A 96 -11.67 -0.25 21.27
N ASN A 97 -11.25 -1.41 20.75
CA ASN A 97 -12.13 -2.57 20.57
C ASN A 97 -12.73 -3.04 21.89
N LYS A 98 -11.92 -3.11 22.96
CA LYS A 98 -12.40 -3.46 24.30
C LYS A 98 -13.46 -2.47 24.78
N PHE A 99 -13.17 -1.17 24.67
CA PHE A 99 -14.13 -0.12 24.99
C PHE A 99 -15.42 -0.24 24.17
N ALA A 100 -15.32 -0.40 22.85
CA ALA A 100 -16.48 -0.49 21.95
C ALA A 100 -17.36 -1.69 22.29
N LYS A 101 -16.75 -2.83 22.64
CA LYS A 101 -17.47 -4.03 23.10
C LYS A 101 -18.18 -3.79 24.43
N GLU A 102 -17.49 -3.23 25.42
CA GLU A 102 -18.07 -2.91 26.73
C GLU A 102 -19.19 -1.86 26.62
N ALA A 103 -19.08 -0.93 25.67
CA ALA A 103 -20.09 0.08 25.37
C ALA A 103 -21.24 -0.41 24.46
N GLY A 104 -21.20 -1.67 23.99
CA GLY A 104 -22.22 -2.21 23.08
C GLY A 104 -22.25 -1.55 21.70
N ARG A 105 -21.09 -1.14 21.17
CA ARG A 105 -20.92 -0.43 19.90
C ARG A 105 -20.19 -1.23 18.82
N GLY A 106 -19.90 -2.50 19.06
CA GLY A 106 -19.18 -3.37 18.12
C GLY A 106 -17.67 -3.20 18.25
N GLU A 107 -16.99 -2.98 17.12
CA GLU A 107 -15.54 -2.91 17.01
C GLU A 107 -15.10 -1.60 16.32
N LEU A 108 -13.83 -1.23 16.52
CA LEU A 108 -13.18 -0.12 15.84
C LEU A 108 -13.11 -0.41 14.34
N ASN A 109 -13.71 0.45 13.53
CA ASN A 109 -13.60 0.37 12.08
C ASN A 109 -12.26 0.99 11.61
N TYR A 110 -12.07 2.28 11.91
CA TYR A 110 -10.85 3.03 11.62
C TYR A 110 -10.68 4.18 12.62
N SER A 111 -9.49 4.77 12.66
CA SER A 111 -9.18 5.98 13.41
C SER A 111 -8.75 7.10 12.48
N VAL A 112 -9.23 8.32 12.75
CA VAL A 112 -8.80 9.53 12.04
C VAL A 112 -8.00 10.40 13.01
N PHE A 113 -6.77 10.71 12.62
CA PHE A 113 -5.90 11.64 13.30
C PHE A 113 -5.79 12.91 12.46
N GLN A 114 -6.45 13.98 12.92
CA GLN A 114 -6.31 15.29 12.31
C GLN A 114 -5.03 15.95 12.82
N LEU A 115 -4.07 16.16 11.92
CA LEU A 115 -2.82 16.84 12.22
C LEU A 115 -2.99 18.33 11.95
N LYS A 116 -2.11 19.15 12.53
CA LYS A 116 -2.05 20.57 12.18
C LYS A 116 -1.81 20.77 10.69
N GLU A 117 -1.11 19.85 10.03
CA GLU A 117 -0.74 19.93 8.61
C GLU A 117 -0.96 18.56 7.97
N GLY A 118 -2.23 18.14 7.89
CA GLY A 118 -2.60 16.92 7.19
C GLY A 118 -3.62 16.06 7.93
N LEU A 119 -3.89 14.90 7.35
CA LEU A 119 -4.80 13.89 7.87
C LEU A 119 -4.12 12.53 7.79
N LEU A 120 -4.28 11.74 8.85
CA LEU A 120 -3.89 10.34 8.87
C LEU A 120 -5.13 9.51 9.21
N LEU A 121 -5.51 8.60 8.32
CA LEU A 121 -6.54 7.62 8.58
C LEU A 121 -5.88 6.25 8.73
N MET A 122 -6.25 5.50 9.78
CA MET A 122 -5.69 4.19 10.06
C MET A 122 -6.75 3.13 10.28
N TYR A 123 -6.56 1.97 9.64
CA TYR A 123 -7.23 0.73 10.00
C TYR A 123 -6.26 -0.13 10.82
N PHE A 124 -6.74 -0.68 11.93
CA PHE A 124 -5.98 -1.62 12.74
C PHE A 124 -6.43 -3.03 12.39
N ASP A 125 -5.48 -3.93 12.15
CA ASP A 125 -5.78 -5.32 11.77
C ASP A 125 -4.67 -6.26 12.25
N THR A 126 -4.78 -7.54 11.92
CA THR A 126 -3.79 -8.57 12.18
C THR A 126 -3.44 -9.32 10.90
N LEU A 127 -2.14 -9.40 10.59
CA LEU A 127 -1.60 -10.29 9.56
C LEU A 127 -1.05 -11.54 10.24
N GLY A 128 -1.85 -12.61 10.26
CA GLY A 128 -1.58 -13.80 11.06
C GLY A 128 -1.59 -13.49 12.56
N ARG A 129 -0.40 -13.38 13.18
CA ARG A 129 -0.24 -13.00 14.61
C ARG A 129 0.42 -11.61 14.79
N ILE A 130 0.65 -10.90 13.69
CA ILE A 130 1.34 -9.61 13.71
C ILE A 130 0.26 -8.51 13.69
N PRO A 131 0.17 -7.66 14.74
CA PRO A 131 -0.70 -6.50 14.69
C PRO A 131 -0.15 -5.50 13.67
N ILE A 132 -1.01 -5.06 12.76
CA ILE A 132 -0.64 -4.12 11.70
C ILE A 132 -1.54 -2.88 11.73
N ALA A 133 -1.02 -1.79 11.16
CA ALA A 133 -1.81 -0.62 10.79
C ALA A 133 -1.74 -0.42 9.28
N ILE A 134 -2.89 -0.17 8.65
CA ILE A 134 -2.98 0.26 7.25
C ILE A 134 -3.32 1.74 7.28
N GLY A 135 -2.38 2.59 6.88
CA GLY A 135 -2.47 4.03 6.97
C GLY A 135 -2.64 4.71 5.62
N PHE A 136 -3.54 5.68 5.55
CA PHE A 136 -3.73 6.60 4.43
C PHE A 136 -3.39 8.02 4.90
N ILE A 137 -2.55 8.72 4.14
CA ILE A 137 -2.09 10.07 4.49
C ILE A 137 -2.55 11.07 3.44
N SER A 138 -3.03 12.22 3.92
CA SER A 138 -3.18 13.45 3.16
C SER A 138 -2.26 14.51 3.73
N ALA A 139 -1.44 15.15 2.89
CA ALA A 139 -0.64 16.32 3.24
C ALA A 139 -1.52 17.56 3.45
N GLY A 140 -2.72 17.58 2.84
CA GLY A 140 -3.71 18.64 3.00
C GLY A 140 -4.57 18.49 4.25
N GLN A 141 -4.98 19.61 4.85
CA GLN A 141 -5.96 19.63 5.94
C GLN A 141 -7.40 19.46 5.46
N VAL A 142 -7.66 19.78 4.19
CA VAL A 142 -8.95 19.62 3.54
C VAL A 142 -8.93 18.29 2.80
N GLY A 143 -10.02 17.54 2.89
CA GLY A 143 -10.14 16.29 2.15
C GLY A 143 -10.51 15.06 2.95
N LEU A 144 -10.92 15.22 4.22
CA LEU A 144 -11.36 14.08 5.04
C LEU A 144 -12.42 13.24 4.33
N GLY A 145 -13.38 13.87 3.63
CA GLY A 145 -14.41 13.16 2.87
C GLY A 145 -13.83 12.28 1.75
N ASN A 146 -12.86 12.79 0.98
CA ASN A 146 -12.21 12.03 -0.09
C ASN A 146 -11.29 10.95 0.49
N LEU A 147 -10.51 11.27 1.51
CA LEU A 147 -9.66 10.33 2.23
C LEU A 147 -10.50 9.14 2.74
N LEU A 148 -11.64 9.43 3.39
CA LEU A 148 -12.60 8.42 3.83
C LEU A 148 -13.13 7.60 2.66
N PHE A 149 -13.72 8.26 1.65
CA PHE A 149 -14.34 7.62 0.50
C PHE A 149 -13.41 6.63 -0.20
N TYR A 150 -12.18 7.06 -0.52
CA TYR A 150 -11.21 6.19 -1.19
C TYR A 150 -10.67 5.11 -0.25
N SER A 151 -10.44 5.42 1.03
CA SER A 151 -9.96 4.41 1.98
C SER A 151 -10.98 3.29 2.19
N GLU A 152 -12.26 3.62 2.41
CA GLU A 152 -13.33 2.63 2.62
C GLU A 152 -13.57 1.81 1.35
N ARG A 153 -13.47 2.42 0.17
CA ARG A 153 -13.65 1.71 -1.10
C ARG A 153 -12.57 0.65 -1.36
N HIS A 154 -11.36 0.84 -0.84
CA HIS A 154 -10.21 0.01 -1.18
C HIS A 154 -9.65 -0.82 -0.02
N ILE A 155 -10.09 -0.60 1.22
CA ILE A 155 -9.52 -1.28 2.38
C ILE A 155 -9.68 -2.80 2.31
N ASP A 156 -10.83 -3.31 1.87
CA ASP A 156 -11.08 -4.75 1.78
C ASP A 156 -10.20 -5.41 0.70
N GLU A 157 -9.96 -4.72 -0.41
CA GLU A 157 -9.03 -5.17 -1.46
C GLU A 157 -7.60 -5.28 -0.91
N ILE A 158 -7.13 -4.24 -0.19
CA ILE A 158 -5.81 -4.21 0.43
C ILE A 158 -5.67 -5.35 1.44
N LYS A 159 -6.66 -5.54 2.33
CA LYS A 159 -6.69 -6.64 3.31
C LYS A 159 -6.70 -8.00 2.62
N GLY A 160 -7.45 -8.16 1.54
CA GLY A 160 -7.51 -9.39 0.75
C GLY A 160 -6.18 -9.74 0.07
N LEU A 161 -5.41 -8.73 -0.38
CA LEU A 161 -4.05 -8.93 -0.90
C LEU A 161 -3.06 -9.25 0.22
N LEU A 162 -3.15 -8.57 1.36
CA LEU A 162 -2.32 -8.86 2.54
C LEU A 162 -2.51 -10.29 3.05
N GLY A 163 -3.75 -10.79 3.10
CA GLY A 163 -4.04 -12.16 3.55
C GLY A 163 -3.53 -13.27 2.63
N LYS A 164 -3.01 -12.93 1.44
CA LYS A 164 -2.40 -13.86 0.47
C LYS A 164 -0.86 -13.86 0.53
N LEU A 165 -0.25 -12.98 1.33
CA LEU A 165 1.19 -12.94 1.58
C LEU A 165 1.57 -13.93 2.67
#